data_AF-A0AAJ2GZC1-F1
#
_entry.id   AF-A0AAJ2GZC1-F1
#
_cell.length_a   1.000
_cell.length_b   1.000
_cell.length_c   1.000
_cell.angle_alpha   90.00
_cell.angle_beta   90.00
_cell.angle_gamma   90.00
#
_symmetry.space_group_name_H-M   'P 1'
#
loop_
_entity.id
_entity.type
_entity.pdbx_description
1 polymer ?
#
loop_
_entity_poly.entity_id
_entity_poly.type
_entity_poly.pdbx_seq_one_letter_code
_entity_poly.pdbx_strand_id
1 'polypeptide(L)' 'GNLQHLADGILQGGADAVLAASIFHFGQHTIPEAKQYLANLGIEMRL' A
#
# COMPACT_ATOMS: atom_id res chain seq x y z
N GLY A 1 9.05 -6.43 0.07
CA GLY A 1 8.24 -5.32 0.58
C GLY A 1 7.01 -5.89 1.25
N ASN A 2 6.35 -5.13 2.11
CA ASN A 2 5.06 -5.48 2.72
C ASN A 2 4.14 -4.26 2.62
N LEU A 3 2.88 -4.40 3.07
CA LEU A 3 1.93 -3.29 3.03
C LEU A 3 2.34 -2.12 3.95
N GLN A 4 3.02 -2.39 5.06
CA GLN A 4 3.53 -1.34 5.95
C GLN A 4 4.56 -0.45 5.24
N HIS A 5 5.47 -1.01 4.44
CA HIS A 5 6.43 -0.20 3.68
C HIS A 5 5.76 0.75 2.68
N LEU A 6 4.59 0.37 2.13
CA LEU A 6 3.78 1.25 1.29
C LEU A 6 3.21 2.40 2.13
N ALA A 7 2.64 2.09 3.30
CA ALA A 7 2.10 3.10 4.21
C ALA A 7 3.19 4.05 4.71
N ASP A 8 4.36 3.53 5.09
CA ASP A 8 5.48 4.34 5.58
C ASP A 8 6.02 5.29 4.50
N GLY A 9 6.05 4.84 3.23
CA GLY A 9 6.43 5.71 2.11
C GLY A 9 5.54 6.95 2.01
N ILE A 10 4.25 6.83 2.31
CA ILE A 10 3.29 7.93 2.30
C ILE A 10 3.35 8.72 3.61
N LEU A 11 3.18 8.05 4.75
CA LEU A 11 2.99 8.70 6.06
C LEU A 11 4.28 9.30 6.61
N GLN A 12 5.40 8.59 6.46
CA GLN A 12 6.70 9.04 6.99
C GLN A 12 7.54 9.68 5.88
N GLY A 13 7.50 9.10 4.68
CA GLY A 13 8.24 9.57 3.52
C GLY A 13 7.60 10.79 2.83
N GLY A 14 6.32 11.05 3.07
CA GLY A 14 5.59 12.13 2.40
C GLY A 14 5.41 11.91 0.89
N ALA A 15 5.50 10.66 0.41
CA ALA A 15 5.32 10.35 -1.00
C ALA A 15 3.86 10.49 -1.42
N ASP A 16 3.61 11.12 -2.57
CA ASP A 16 2.27 11.21 -3.16
C ASP A 16 1.78 9.85 -3.70
N ALA A 17 2.72 8.95 -4.03
CA ALA A 17 2.42 7.62 -4.53
C ALA A 17 3.54 6.63 -4.20
N VAL A 18 3.16 5.36 -4.07
CA VAL A 18 4.07 4.24 -3.81
C VAL A 18 3.79 3.09 -4.79
N LEU A 19 4.85 2.40 -5.20
CA LEU A 19 4.78 1.27 -6.13
C LEU A 19 5.36 0.02 -5.49
N ALA A 20 4.69 -1.11 -5.63
CA ALA A 20 5.25 -2.42 -5.34
C ALA A 20 4.92 -3.40 -6.48
N ALA A 21 5.84 -4.33 -6.74
CA ALA A 21 5.69 -5.35 -7.77
C ALA A 21 5.62 -6.75 -7.17
N SER A 22 6.66 -7.17 -6.42
CA SER A 22 6.82 -8.56 -5.97
C SER A 22 5.66 -9.07 -5.11
N ILE A 23 5.10 -8.24 -4.22
CA ILE A 23 3.98 -8.65 -3.34
C ILE A 23 2.70 -8.95 -4.10
N PHE A 24 2.50 -8.31 -5.26
CA PHE A 24 1.34 -8.53 -6.13
C PHE A 24 1.64 -9.62 -7.16
N HIS A 25 2.86 -9.65 -7.70
CA HIS A 25 3.28 -10.63 -8.70
C HIS A 25 3.29 -12.06 -8.16
N PHE A 26 3.70 -12.23 -6.89
CA PHE A 26 3.71 -13.53 -6.21
C PHE A 26 2.42 -13.83 -5.43
N GLY A 27 1.38 -13.01 -5.55
CA GLY A 27 0.08 -13.23 -4.91
C GLY A 27 0.12 -13.23 -3.37
N GLN A 28 1.09 -12.56 -2.76
CA GLN A 28 1.17 -12.43 -1.30
C GLN A 28 0.08 -11.52 -0.75
N HIS A 29 -0.26 -10.49 -1.53
CA HIS A 29 -1.40 -9.60 -1.31
C HIS A 29 -2.07 -9.30 -2.65
N THR A 30 -3.35 -9.03 -2.61
CA THR A 30 -4.13 -8.52 -3.74
C THR A 30 -4.20 -7.00 -3.73
N ILE A 31 -4.51 -6.39 -4.87
CA ILE A 31 -4.73 -4.93 -4.97
C ILE A 31 -5.83 -4.47 -3.99
N PRO A 32 -7.01 -5.13 -3.89
CA PRO A 32 -8.04 -4.74 -2.92
C PRO A 32 -7.57 -4.80 -1.46
N GLU A 33 -6.83 -5.85 -1.06
CA GLU A 33 -6.29 -5.97 0.30
C GLU A 33 -5.33 -4.82 0.63
N ALA A 34 -4.45 -4.47 -0.31
CA ALA A 34 -3.53 -3.34 -0.13
C ALA A 34 -4.29 -2.02 0.01
N LYS A 35 -5.30 -1.79 -0.83
CA LYS A 35 -6.15 -0.58 -0.76
C LYS A 35 -6.90 -0.50 0.57
N GLN A 36 -7.48 -1.61 1.01
CA GLN A 36 -8.21 -1.66 2.29
C GLN A 36 -7.27 -1.41 3.47
N TYR A 37 -6.07 -1.98 3.44
CA TYR A 37 -5.06 -1.76 4.47
C TYR A 37 -4.65 -0.29 4.56
N LEU A 38 -4.35 0.36 3.43
CA LEU A 38 -3.99 1.78 3.39
C LEU A 38 -5.17 2.67 3.83
N ALA A 39 -6.39 2.36 3.39
CA ALA A 39 -7.60 3.07 3.82
C ALA A 39 -7.83 2.98 5.33
N ASN A 40 -7.60 1.81 5.94
CA ASN A 40 -7.72 1.61 7.38
C ASN A 40 -6.68 2.42 8.18
N LEU A 41 -5.56 2.81 7.56
CA LEU A 41 -4.55 3.70 8.13
C LEU A 41 -4.86 5.20 7.91
N GLY A 42 -6.01 5.52 7.32
CA GLY A 42 -6.44 6.89 7.05
C GLY A 42 -5.90 7.48 5.75
N ILE A 43 -5.27 6.66 4.89
CA ILE A 43 -4.80 7.09 3.57
C ILE A 43 -5.98 7.04 2.59
N GLU A 44 -6.24 8.13 1.87
CA GLU A 44 -7.35 8.18 0.91
C GLU A 44 -7.09 7.22 -0.27
N MET A 45 -7.99 6.26 -0.45
CA MET A 45 -7.88 5.24 -1.50
C MET A 45 -9.15 5.19 -2.34
N ARG A 46 -8.99 5.01 -3.66
CA ARG A 46 -10.08 4.64 -4.55
C ARG A 46 -10.42 3.15 -4.38
N LEU A 47 -11.53 2.84 -3.74
CA LEU A 47 -12.03 1.47 -3.55
C LEU A 47 -12.74 0.95 -4.81
#